data_AF-A0A5P9FAN5-F1
#
_entry.id   AF-A0A5P9FAN5-F1
#
_cell.length_a   1.000
_cell.length_b   1.000
_cell.length_c   1.000
_cell.angle_alpha   90.00
_cell.angle_beta   90.00
_cell.angle_gamma   90.00
#
_symmetry.space_group_name_H-M   'P 1'
#
loop_
_entity.id
_entity.type
_entity.pdbx_description
1 polymer ?
#
loop_
_entity_poly.entity_id
_entity_poly.type
_entity_poly.pdbx_seq_one_letter_code
_entity_poly.pdbx_strand_id
1 'polypeptide(L)'
;MLNNIGLPGLLLIAVVVLVLFGRGKISSLMGEVGKGITSFKKGISEGENDVKQVDEVDGADLPKHTDTGTHPATDRAADKGVKKDKV
;
A
#
# COMPACT_ATOMS: atom_id res chain seq x y z
N MET A 1 37.39 -15.77 13.25
CA MET A 1 37.27 -14.30 13.26
C MET A 1 36.66 -13.71 11.97
N LEU A 2 35.92 -14.49 11.15
CA LEU A 2 35.32 -14.03 9.88
C LEU A 2 33.81 -13.71 9.97
N ASN A 3 33.19 -13.94 11.12
CA ASN A 3 31.73 -13.83 11.29
C ASN A 3 31.20 -12.38 11.30
N ASN A 4 32.10 -11.39 11.25
CA ASN A 4 31.77 -9.96 11.31
C ASN A 4 31.85 -9.26 9.93
N ILE A 5 32.07 -9.99 8.83
CA ILE A 5 32.21 -9.37 7.50
C ILE A 5 30.91 -9.42 6.69
N GLY A 6 30.09 -10.47 6.84
CA GLY A 6 28.87 -10.63 6.04
C GLY A 6 27.83 -9.54 6.30
N LEU A 7 27.19 -9.59 7.47
CA LEU A 7 26.12 -8.64 7.83
C LEU A 7 26.65 -7.21 8.09
N PRO A 8 27.76 -7.01 8.83
CA PRO A 8 28.28 -5.66 9.08
C PRO A 8 28.89 -5.01 7.82
N GLY A 9 29.48 -5.78 6.93
CA GLY A 9 30.03 -5.28 5.66
C GLY A 9 28.93 -4.80 4.71
N LEU A 10 27.82 -5.52 4.62
CA LEU A 10 26.65 -5.09 3.83
C LEU A 10 26.05 -3.80 4.39
N LEU A 11 25.99 -3.65 5.71
CA LEU A 11 25.55 -2.41 6.36
C LEU A 11 26.45 -1.22 6.01
N LEU A 12 27.77 -1.42 6.02
CA LEU A 12 28.73 -0.37 5.63
C LEU A 12 28.53 0.06 4.18
N ILE A 13 28.35 -0.89 3.25
CA ILE A 13 28.07 -0.60 1.85
C ILE A 13 26.75 0.18 1.70
N ALA A 14 25.70 -0.22 2.41
CA ALA A 14 24.41 0.47 2.39
C ALA A 14 24.52 1.93 2.86
N VAL A 15 25.31 2.19 3.91
CA VAL A 15 25.58 3.56 4.40
C VAL A 15 26.33 4.38 3.35
N VAL A 16 27.38 3.83 2.73
CA VAL A 16 28.16 4.52 1.69
C VAL A 16 27.26 4.90 0.51
N VAL A 17 26.44 3.96 0.02
CA VAL A 17 25.47 4.22 -1.05
C VAL A 17 24.46 5.29 -0.63
N LEU A 18 23.94 5.23 0.59
CA LEU A 18 23.01 6.23 1.11
C LEU A 18 23.63 7.64 1.17
N VAL A 19 24.92 7.76 1.49
CA VAL A 19 25.63 9.05 1.51
C VAL A 19 25.85 9.58 0.09
N LEU A 20 26.26 8.74 -0.85
CA LEU A 20 26.53 9.14 -2.24
C LEU A 20 25.25 9.51 -3.01
N PHE A 21 24.18 8.75 -2.82
CA PHE A 21 22.92 8.95 -3.52
C PHE A 21 21.93 9.83 -2.75
N GLY A 22 22.09 9.94 -1.43
CA GLY A 22 21.20 10.67 -0.53
C GLY A 22 19.88 9.93 -0.26
N ARG A 23 19.30 10.17 0.92
CA ARG A 23 18.00 9.57 1.33
C ARG A 23 16.83 9.88 0.38
N GLY A 24 16.84 11.06 -0.26
CA GLY A 24 15.75 11.51 -1.12
C GLY A 24 15.64 10.70 -2.42
N LYS A 25 16.77 10.47 -3.11
CA LYS A 25 16.76 9.75 -4.39
C LYS A 25 16.42 8.27 -4.21
N ILE A 26 16.97 7.62 -3.18
CA ILE A 26 16.70 6.21 -2.89
C ILE A 26 15.22 6.00 -2.51
N SER A 27 14.62 6.88 -1.70
CA SER A 27 13.22 6.75 -1.29
C SER A 27 12.24 6.88 -2.46
N SER A 28 12.51 7.79 -3.40
CA SER A 28 11.67 7.96 -4.59
C SER A 28 11.75 6.72 -5.50
N LEU A 29 12.96 6.24 -5.74
CA LEU A 29 13.20 5.04 -6.56
C LEU A 29 12.61 3.78 -5.92
N MET A 30 12.75 3.61 -4.61
CA MET A 30 12.16 2.47 -3.88
C MET A 30 10.62 2.51 -3.91
N GLY A 31 10.01 3.69 -3.96
CA GLY A 31 8.56 3.80 -4.13
C GLY A 31 8.07 3.33 -5.49
N GLU A 32 8.77 3.71 -6.57
CA GLU A 32 8.46 3.29 -7.94
C GLU A 32 8.73 1.80 -8.17
N VAL A 33 9.88 1.32 -7.71
CA VAL A 33 10.26 -0.11 -7.77
C VAL A 33 9.32 -0.95 -6.91
N GLY A 34 8.95 -0.48 -5.72
CA GLY A 34 8.02 -1.16 -4.82
C GLY A 34 6.65 -1.39 -5.47
N LYS A 35 6.10 -0.35 -6.13
CA LYS A 35 4.84 -0.48 -6.89
C LYS A 35 4.96 -1.50 -8.02
N GLY A 36 6.08 -1.49 -8.77
CA GLY A 36 6.35 -2.47 -9.83
C GLY A 36 6.38 -3.90 -9.30
N ILE A 37 7.08 -4.14 -8.19
CA ILE A 37 7.14 -5.46 -7.54
C ILE A 37 5.77 -5.87 -6.99
N THR A 38 5.00 -4.95 -6.39
CA THR A 38 3.65 -5.25 -5.89
C THR A 38 2.69 -5.63 -7.02
N SER A 39 2.68 -4.89 -8.13
CA SER A 39 1.85 -5.21 -9.30
C SER A 39 2.28 -6.52 -9.95
N PHE A 40 3.59 -6.79 -10.02
CA PHE A 40 4.11 -8.05 -10.54
C PHE A 40 3.70 -9.24 -9.64
N LYS A 41 3.83 -9.10 -8.32
CA LYS A 41 3.38 -10.10 -7.35
C LYS A 41 1.88 -10.33 -7.46
N LYS A 42 1.09 -9.26 -7.56
CA LYS A 42 -0.37 -9.34 -7.72
C LYS A 42 -0.75 -10.06 -9.01
N GLY A 43 -0.14 -9.73 -10.14
CA GLY A 43 -0.39 -10.43 -11.42
C GLY A 43 -0.03 -11.91 -11.39
N ILE A 44 1.07 -12.29 -10.72
CA ILE A 44 1.42 -13.70 -10.51
C ILE A 44 0.42 -14.41 -9.61
N SER A 45 0.03 -13.79 -8.50
CA SER A 45 -0.97 -14.37 -7.59
C SER A 45 -2.33 -14.51 -8.26
N GLU A 46 -2.77 -13.52 -9.03
CA GLU A 46 -4.02 -13.60 -9.80
C GLU A 46 -3.97 -14.72 -10.85
N GLY A 47 -2.86 -14.88 -11.58
CA GLY A 47 -2.69 -15.99 -12.51
C GLY A 47 -2.69 -17.37 -11.83
N GLU A 48 -2.18 -17.49 -10.61
CA GLU A 48 -2.26 -18.74 -9.85
C GLU A 48 -3.67 -19.02 -9.30
N ASN A 49 -4.41 -17.97 -8.92
CA ASN A 49 -5.77 -18.10 -8.38
C ASN A 49 -6.83 -18.28 -9.47
N ASP A 50 -6.63 -17.73 -10.67
CA ASP A 50 -7.51 -17.92 -11.83
C ASP A 50 -7.52 -19.40 -12.27
N VAL A 51 -6.37 -20.07 -12.20
CA VAL A 51 -6.25 -21.52 -12.43
C VAL A 51 -6.96 -22.36 -11.36
N LYS A 52 -7.13 -21.83 -10.14
CA LYS A 52 -7.78 -22.52 -9.01
C LYS A 52 -9.28 -22.25 -8.89
N GLN A 53 -9.78 -21.11 -9.39
CA GLN A 53 -11.20 -20.74 -9.30
C GLN A 53 -12.09 -21.41 -10.36
N VAL A 54 -11.52 -22.07 -11.37
CA VAL A 54 -12.31 -22.78 -12.39
C VAL A 54 -12.93 -24.09 -11.87
N ASP A 55 -12.51 -24.58 -10.70
CA ASP A 55 -13.00 -25.85 -10.11
C ASP A 55 -14.15 -25.67 -9.09
N GLU A 56 -14.52 -24.44 -8.71
CA GLU A 56 -15.50 -24.19 -7.65
C GLU A 56 -16.61 -23.22 -8.09
N VAL A 57 -17.44 -23.66 -9.04
CA VAL A 57 -18.75 -23.05 -9.32
C VAL A 57 -19.83 -24.12 -9.42
N ASP A 58 -20.22 -24.68 -8.27
CA ASP A 58 -21.54 -25.28 -8.10
C ASP A 58 -22.07 -24.95 -6.69
N GLY A 59 -23.07 -24.06 -6.61
CA GLY A 59 -23.80 -23.81 -5.35
C GLY A 59 -24.14 -22.35 -5.01
N ALA A 60 -25.33 -21.94 -5.46
CA ALA A 60 -26.35 -21.16 -4.73
C ALA A 60 -26.06 -19.77 -4.09
N ASP A 61 -26.86 -18.79 -4.55
CA ASP A 61 -27.53 -17.67 -3.85
C ASP A 61 -26.92 -16.94 -2.60
N LEU A 62 -26.66 -15.64 -2.81
CA LEU A 62 -26.65 -14.41 -1.95
C LEU A 62 -26.84 -14.50 -0.40
N PRO A 63 -26.13 -13.69 0.46
CA PRO A 63 -26.46 -12.24 0.62
C PRO A 63 -25.33 -11.24 1.05
N LYS A 64 -25.56 -9.98 0.63
CA LYS A 64 -25.26 -8.62 1.14
C LYS A 64 -24.22 -8.33 2.28
N HIS A 65 -23.58 -7.14 2.10
CA HIS A 65 -22.85 -6.26 3.05
C HIS A 65 -21.41 -6.68 3.36
N THR A 66 -20.38 -5.82 3.22
CA THR A 66 -20.13 -4.65 4.07
C THR A 66 -19.48 -3.48 3.33
N ASP A 67 -20.23 -2.38 3.31
CA ASP A 67 -19.74 -1.02 3.12
C ASP A 67 -18.99 -0.62 4.40
N THR A 68 -17.66 -0.70 4.40
CA THR A 68 -16.81 -0.18 5.49
C THR A 68 -15.86 0.87 4.94
N GLY A 69 -16.38 2.10 4.87
CA GLY A 69 -15.75 3.28 5.46
C GLY A 69 -14.51 3.81 4.76
N THR A 70 -14.72 4.66 3.74
CA THR A 70 -13.75 5.70 3.40
C THR A 70 -14.44 7.05 3.44
N HIS A 71 -14.50 7.67 4.63
CA HIS A 71 -14.79 9.11 4.77
C HIS A 71 -13.49 9.82 5.18
N PRO A 72 -12.74 10.44 4.24
CA PRO A 72 -11.80 11.49 4.59
C PRO A 72 -12.61 12.79 4.67
N ALA A 73 -13.08 13.15 5.86
CA ALA A 73 -13.68 14.46 6.10
C ALA A 73 -12.60 15.42 6.62
N THR A 74 -11.80 15.96 5.69
CA THR A 74 -11.08 17.22 5.91
C THR A 74 -11.48 18.21 4.83
N ASP A 75 -11.86 19.40 5.28
CA ASP A 75 -11.95 20.66 4.55
C ASP A 75 -13.20 20.92 3.68
N ARG A 76 -14.25 21.46 4.32
CA ARG A 76 -15.02 22.60 3.78
C ARG A 76 -15.86 23.20 4.92
N ALA A 77 -15.33 24.20 5.61
CA ALA A 77 -15.58 25.60 5.28
C ALA A 77 -17.08 25.93 5.23
N ALA A 78 -17.49 26.67 6.25
CA ALA A 78 -18.34 27.84 6.15
C ALA A 78 -19.81 27.67 5.73
N ASP A 79 -20.62 28.38 6.49
CA ASP A 79 -21.54 29.40 5.97
C ASP A 79 -23.03 29.14 6.26
N LYS A 80 -23.61 30.17 6.89
CA LYS A 80 -25.04 30.46 7.10
C LYS A 80 -25.77 29.50 8.06
N GLY A 81 -26.36 29.96 9.14
CA GLY A 81 -26.79 31.31 9.46
C GLY A 81 -28.17 31.25 10.09
N VAL A 82 -28.34 32.07 11.12
CA VAL A 82 -29.54 32.91 11.28
C VAL A 82 -30.84 32.19 11.67
N LYS A 83 -31.13 32.34 12.97
CA LYS A 83 -32.42 32.73 13.59
C LYS A 83 -33.63 31.79 13.41
N LYS A 84 -34.18 31.43 14.57
CA LYS A 84 -35.57 31.69 15.02
C LYS A 84 -35.67 31.05 16.39
N ASP A 85 -35.70 31.76 17.51
CA ASP A 85 -36.63 32.83 17.86
C ASP A 85 -38.08 32.51 17.44
N LYS A 86 -38.83 32.13 18.47
CA LYS A 86 -40.15 32.65 18.81
C LYS A 86 -41.40 31.90 18.32
N VAL A 87 -42.25 31.69 19.34
CA VAL A 87 -43.71 31.51 19.40
C VAL A 87 -44.25 30.17 18.94
#